data_AF-A0A1B6K6S5-F1
#
_entry.id   AF-A0A1B6K6S5-F1
#
_cell.length_a   1.000
_cell.length_b   1.000
_cell.length_c   1.000
_cell.angle_alpha   90.00
_cell.angle_beta   90.00
_cell.angle_gamma   90.00
#
_symmetry.space_group_name_H-M   'P 1'
#
loop_
_entity.id
_entity.type
_entity.pdbx_description
1 polymer ?
#
loop_
_entity_poly.entity_id
_entity_poly.type
_entity_poly.pdbx_seq_one_letter_code
_entity_poly.pdbx_strand_id
1 'polypeptide(L)'
;MSEGDSMQENGISPETGSEEPPKKAPAKKLTVEKIYQKKSQLEHILLRPDTYIGSVEPVTETMWVYDAELEAMSQKEITYVPGLYKIFDEILVNAADNKQRDPKMDCIKITIDAEANTVSVWNNGKGIPVVEHKDEKMFVPTMI
;
A
#
# COMPACT_ATOMS: atom_id res chain seq x y z
N MET A 1 -39.54 -68.20 -20.97
CA MET A 1 -38.86 -67.74 -19.74
C MET A 1 -38.33 -66.34 -20.03
N SER A 2 -38.44 -65.45 -19.03
CA SER A 2 -38.25 -63.98 -19.03
C SER A 2 -39.37 -63.19 -19.74
N GLU A 3 -39.93 -62.09 -19.22
CA GLU A 3 -39.80 -61.27 -17.99
C GLU A 3 -41.02 -60.32 -17.92
N GLY A 4 -41.23 -59.63 -16.79
CA GLY A 4 -42.20 -58.53 -16.60
C GLY A 4 -42.90 -58.63 -15.24
N ASP A 5 -42.41 -58.01 -14.17
CA ASP A 5 -42.34 -56.57 -13.83
C ASP A 5 -43.68 -55.96 -13.39
N SER A 6 -43.71 -55.45 -12.15
CA SER A 6 -44.91 -55.10 -11.37
C SER A 6 -44.95 -53.61 -11.06
N MET A 7 -45.98 -52.93 -11.56
CA MET A 7 -46.31 -51.54 -11.23
C MET A 7 -47.33 -51.46 -10.10
N GLN A 8 -47.15 -50.49 -9.20
CA GLN A 8 -48.20 -49.54 -8.79
C GLN A 8 -47.59 -48.39 -7.96
N GLU A 9 -47.63 -47.17 -8.51
CA GLU A 9 -47.39 -45.91 -7.82
C GLU A 9 -48.69 -45.10 -7.73
N ASN A 10 -48.94 -44.49 -6.58
CA ASN A 10 -50.07 -43.60 -6.30
C ASN A 10 -49.74 -42.16 -6.74
N GLY A 11 -50.73 -41.49 -7.32
CA GLY A 11 -50.64 -40.11 -7.78
C GLY A 11 -50.86 -39.03 -6.71
N ILE A 12 -50.72 -37.77 -7.13
CA ILE A 12 -51.54 -36.58 -6.84
C ILE A 12 -50.77 -35.33 -7.35
N SER A 13 -51.40 -34.54 -8.22
CA SER A 13 -51.11 -33.12 -8.53
C SER A 13 -52.19 -32.27 -7.83
N PRO A 14 -52.04 -30.95 -7.50
CA PRO A 14 -51.84 -29.88 -8.50
C PRO A 14 -51.23 -28.53 -8.00
N GLU A 15 -51.23 -27.56 -8.93
CA GLU A 15 -51.23 -26.09 -8.78
C GLU A 15 -49.92 -25.29 -8.69
N THR A 16 -49.69 -24.54 -9.79
CA THR A 16 -48.69 -23.50 -10.02
C THR A 16 -49.12 -22.16 -9.42
N GLY A 17 -48.40 -21.67 -8.41
CA GLY A 17 -48.42 -20.28 -7.96
C GLY A 17 -47.19 -19.54 -8.50
N SER A 18 -47.40 -18.46 -9.25
CA SER A 18 -46.35 -17.54 -9.71
C SER A 18 -46.01 -16.51 -8.63
N GLU A 19 -44.86 -16.63 -7.98
CA GLU A 19 -44.32 -15.58 -7.10
C GLU A 19 -43.56 -14.52 -7.93
N GLU A 20 -43.98 -13.25 -7.85
CA GLU A 20 -43.20 -12.12 -8.35
C GLU A 20 -41.96 -11.87 -7.45
N PRO A 21 -40.80 -11.51 -8.03
CA PRO A 21 -39.61 -11.19 -7.23
C PRO A 21 -39.80 -9.87 -6.46
N PRO A 22 -39.16 -9.71 -5.28
CA PRO A 22 -39.38 -8.55 -4.43
C PRO A 22 -38.82 -7.28 -5.08
N LYS A 23 -39.65 -6.22 -5.15
CA LYS A 23 -39.24 -4.90 -5.64
C LYS A 23 -38.15 -4.31 -4.73
N LYS A 24 -36.94 -4.15 -5.26
CA LYS A 24 -35.84 -3.44 -4.58
C LYS A 24 -36.25 -1.99 -4.28
N ALA A 25 -36.09 -1.57 -3.02
CA ALA A 25 -36.33 -0.19 -2.60
C ALA A 25 -35.45 0.80 -3.38
N PRO A 26 -35.93 2.03 -3.67
CA PRO A 26 -35.16 3.01 -4.43
C PRO A 26 -33.92 3.43 -3.64
N ALA A 27 -32.74 3.33 -4.28
CA ALA A 27 -31.48 3.78 -3.71
C ALA A 27 -31.60 5.27 -3.32
N LYS A 28 -31.43 5.59 -2.03
CA LYS A 28 -31.42 6.97 -1.54
C LYS A 28 -30.34 7.74 -2.31
N LYS A 29 -30.76 8.75 -3.10
CA LYS A 29 -29.83 9.69 -3.76
C LYS A 29 -28.96 10.33 -2.68
N LEU A 30 -27.64 10.19 -2.82
CA LEU A 30 -26.67 10.81 -1.93
C LEU A 30 -26.78 12.34 -2.06
N THR A 31 -26.59 13.05 -0.94
CA THR A 31 -26.59 14.51 -0.95
C THR A 31 -25.32 15.04 -1.64
N VAL A 32 -25.37 16.27 -2.14
CA VAL A 32 -24.25 16.92 -2.83
C VAL A 32 -23.00 16.93 -1.95
N GLU A 33 -23.15 17.20 -0.66
CA GLU A 33 -22.06 17.26 0.32
C GLU A 33 -21.42 15.89 0.57
N LYS A 34 -22.19 14.80 0.40
CA LYS A 34 -21.63 13.44 0.47
C LYS A 34 -20.80 13.10 -0.76
N ILE A 35 -21.19 13.63 -1.93
CA ILE A 35 -20.53 13.38 -3.22
C ILE A 35 -19.29 14.27 -3.36
N TYR A 36 -19.39 15.55 -2.99
CA TYR A 36 -18.33 16.55 -3.12
C TYR A 36 -17.79 16.94 -1.76
N GLN A 37 -16.62 16.41 -1.43
CA GLN A 37 -15.95 16.67 -0.15
C GLN A 37 -14.63 17.38 -0.41
N LYS A 38 -14.39 18.48 0.30
CA LYS A 38 -13.05 19.07 0.38
C LYS A 38 -12.23 18.25 1.36
N LYS A 39 -11.02 17.86 0.95
CA LYS A 39 -10.03 17.16 1.78
C LYS A 39 -8.84 18.08 2.03
N SER A 40 -8.26 17.97 3.22
CA SER A 40 -6.92 18.51 3.48
C SER A 40 -5.86 17.72 2.73
N GLN A 41 -4.64 18.27 2.63
CA GLN A 41 -3.55 17.60 1.93
C GLN A 41 -3.18 16.26 2.60
N LEU A 42 -3.10 16.22 3.93
CA LEU A 42 -2.81 15.01 4.68
C LEU A 42 -3.86 13.93 4.44
N GLU A 43 -5.15 14.28 4.49
CA GLU A 43 -6.24 13.34 4.19
C GLU A 43 -6.15 12.83 2.76
N HIS A 44 -5.82 13.70 1.79
CA HIS A 44 -5.69 13.29 0.40
C HIS A 44 -4.53 12.30 0.19
N ILE A 45 -3.38 12.52 0.83
CA ILE A 45 -2.24 11.59 0.79
C ILE A 45 -2.65 10.21 1.31
N LEU A 46 -3.32 10.16 2.46
CA LEU A 46 -3.77 8.90 3.05
C LEU A 46 -4.86 8.20 2.22
N LEU A 47 -5.73 8.97 1.56
CA LEU A 47 -6.81 8.42 0.73
C LEU A 47 -6.36 8.00 -0.67
N ARG A 48 -5.28 8.59 -1.20
CA ARG A 48 -4.78 8.38 -2.57
C ARG A 48 -3.25 8.27 -2.60
N PRO A 49 -2.67 7.30 -1.87
CA PRO A 49 -1.22 7.16 -1.73
C PRO A 49 -0.51 6.89 -3.06
N ASP A 50 -1.19 6.26 -4.03
CA ASP A 50 -0.62 5.88 -5.33
C ASP A 50 0.07 7.02 -6.06
N THR A 51 -0.46 8.24 -5.96
CA THR A 51 0.11 9.43 -6.61
C THR A 51 1.33 10.02 -5.89
N TYR A 52 1.60 9.58 -4.66
CA TYR A 52 2.69 10.09 -3.82
C TYR A 52 3.82 9.07 -3.66
N ILE A 53 3.47 7.82 -3.36
CA ILE A 53 4.44 6.76 -3.03
C ILE A 53 4.34 5.55 -3.97
N GLY A 54 3.36 5.53 -4.88
CA GLY A 54 3.05 4.35 -5.68
C GLY A 54 2.07 3.39 -4.98
N SER A 55 1.82 2.25 -5.62
CA SER A 55 0.81 1.27 -5.17
C SER A 55 1.04 0.80 -3.74
N VAL A 56 -0.03 0.75 -2.95
CA VAL A 56 -0.04 0.06 -1.64
C VAL A 56 -0.43 -1.41 -1.74
N GLU A 57 -0.82 -1.87 -2.93
CA GLU A 57 -1.09 -3.28 -3.21
C GLU A 57 0.17 -4.03 -3.64
N PRO A 58 0.31 -5.32 -3.29
CA PRO A 58 1.44 -6.14 -3.74
C PRO A 58 1.47 -6.29 -5.26
N VAL A 59 2.65 -6.16 -5.85
CA VAL A 59 2.92 -6.40 -7.27
C VAL A 59 4.00 -7.46 -7.42
N THR A 60 3.91 -8.25 -8.48
CA THR A 60 4.94 -9.24 -8.85
C THR A 60 5.68 -8.77 -10.08
N GLU A 61 6.98 -8.53 -9.95
CA GLU A 61 7.83 -7.98 -11.01
C GLU A 61 9.20 -8.66 -11.00
N THR A 62 9.86 -8.72 -12.17
CA THR A 62 11.25 -9.16 -12.27
C THR A 62 12.18 -8.02 -11.91
N MET A 63 12.89 -8.14 -10.79
CA MET A 63 13.75 -7.10 -10.24
C MET A 63 15.18 -7.60 -10.04
N TRP A 64 16.14 -6.67 -10.03
CA TRP A 64 17.53 -6.96 -9.69
C TRP A 64 17.69 -7.05 -8.17
N VAL A 65 18.11 -8.22 -7.68
CA VAL A 65 18.37 -8.49 -6.26
C VAL A 65 19.82 -8.92 -6.10
N TYR A 66 20.51 -8.35 -5.11
CA TYR A 66 21.86 -8.78 -4.76
C TYR A 66 21.82 -10.16 -4.10
N ASP A 67 22.56 -11.11 -4.66
CA ASP A 67 22.73 -12.45 -4.13
C ASP A 67 24.05 -12.55 -3.36
N ALA A 68 23.96 -12.77 -2.05
CA ALA A 68 25.13 -12.77 -1.17
C ALA A 68 26.01 -14.02 -1.36
N GLU A 69 25.46 -15.13 -1.84
CA GLU A 69 26.25 -16.35 -2.08
C GLU A 69 27.06 -16.24 -3.38
N LEU A 70 26.48 -15.60 -4.40
CA LEU A 70 27.13 -15.37 -5.70
C LEU A 70 27.94 -14.08 -5.75
N GLU A 71 27.83 -13.23 -4.73
CA GLU A 71 28.38 -11.87 -4.68
C GLU A 71 28.05 -11.03 -5.93
N ALA A 72 26.83 -11.20 -6.46
CA ALA A 72 26.42 -10.63 -7.73
C ALA A 72 24.94 -10.24 -7.79
N MET A 73 24.60 -9.35 -8.71
CA MET A 73 23.20 -9.03 -9.02
C MET A 73 22.56 -10.15 -9.83
N SER A 74 21.34 -10.53 -9.48
CA SER A 74 20.53 -11.52 -10.20
C SER A 74 19.12 -11.00 -10.44
N GLN A 75 18.54 -11.30 -11.60
CA GLN A 75 17.13 -10.99 -11.85
C GLN A 75 16.26 -12.08 -11.21
N LYS A 76 15.37 -11.67 -10.31
CA LYS A 76 14.44 -12.56 -9.62
C LYS A 76 13.03 -11.98 -9.75
N GLU A 77 12.06 -12.85 -9.96
CA GLU A 77 10.66 -12.49 -9.82
C GLU A 77 10.35 -12.37 -8.32
N ILE A 78 9.95 -11.18 -7.87
CA ILE A 78 9.65 -10.89 -6.48
C ILE A 78 8.26 -10.27 -6.36
N THR A 79 7.60 -10.52 -5.23
CA THR A 79 6.37 -9.84 -4.84
C THR A 79 6.68 -8.83 -3.74
N TYR A 80 6.36 -7.56 -3.95
CA TYR A 80 6.61 -6.49 -2.99
C TYR A 80 5.53 -5.40 -3.06
N VAL A 81 5.49 -4.51 -2.07
CA VAL A 81 4.60 -3.34 -2.05
C VAL A 81 5.39 -2.09 -2.48
N PRO A 82 5.11 -1.49 -3.66
CA PRO A 82 5.86 -0.36 -4.17
C PRO A 82 5.89 0.85 -3.23
N GLY A 83 4.76 1.16 -2.58
CA GLY A 83 4.65 2.25 -1.61
C GLY A 83 5.61 2.11 -0.44
N LEU A 84 5.79 0.88 0.08
CA LEU A 84 6.73 0.60 1.17
C LEU A 84 8.18 0.77 0.71
N TYR A 85 8.50 0.28 -0.48
CA TYR A 85 9.82 0.47 -1.07
C TYR A 85 10.14 1.96 -1.28
N LYS A 86 9.16 2.74 -1.78
CA LYS A 86 9.37 4.16 -2.09
C LYS A 86 9.62 5.00 -0.85
N ILE A 87 8.92 4.78 0.26
CA ILE A 87 9.15 5.56 1.48
C ILE A 87 10.53 5.29 2.09
N PHE A 88 11.05 4.06 1.94
CA PHE A 88 12.43 3.76 2.30
C PHE A 88 13.43 4.48 1.38
N ASP A 89 13.20 4.44 0.07
CA ASP A 89 14.03 5.13 -0.93
C ASP A 89 14.10 6.65 -0.69
N GLU A 90 12.99 7.31 -0.32
CA GLU A 90 12.99 8.75 0.01
C GLU A 90 13.97 9.10 1.14
N ILE A 91 14.01 8.28 2.21
CA ILE A 91 14.94 8.52 3.32
C ILE A 91 16.39 8.23 2.90
N LEU A 92 16.61 7.20 2.08
CA LEU A 92 17.93 6.85 1.59
C LEU A 92 18.50 7.95 0.65
N VAL A 93 17.67 8.47 -0.26
CA VAL A 93 18.04 9.57 -1.15
C VAL A 93 18.34 10.84 -0.35
N ASN A 94 17.54 11.16 0.68
CA ASN A 94 17.82 12.27 1.58
C ASN A 94 19.18 12.14 2.29
N ALA A 95 19.53 10.93 2.76
CA ALA A 95 20.83 10.67 3.35
C ALA A 95 21.96 10.81 2.32
N ALA A 96 21.77 10.32 1.08
CA ALA A 96 22.72 10.45 -0.01
C ALA A 96 22.94 11.91 -0.43
N ASP A 97 21.87 12.71 -0.52
CA ASP A 97 21.91 14.14 -0.87
C ASP A 97 22.72 14.96 0.13
N ASN A 98 22.82 14.50 1.38
CA ASN A 98 23.68 15.16 2.35
C ASN A 98 25.17 15.14 1.93
N LYS A 99 25.61 14.22 1.07
CA LYS A 99 26.96 14.25 0.47
C LYS A 99 27.21 15.50 -0.34
N GLN A 100 26.19 15.98 -1.06
CA GLN A 100 26.29 17.20 -1.86
C GLN A 100 26.37 18.44 -0.96
N ARG A 101 25.65 18.42 0.17
CA ARG A 101 25.62 19.50 1.17
C ARG A 101 26.88 19.54 2.05
N ASP A 102 27.41 18.38 2.39
CA ASP A 102 28.63 18.18 3.14
C ASP A 102 29.57 17.17 2.44
N PRO A 103 30.53 17.66 1.65
CA PRO A 103 31.51 16.80 0.98
C PRO A 103 32.34 15.91 1.92
N LYS A 104 32.34 16.19 3.24
CA LYS A 104 33.04 15.37 4.24
C LYS A 104 32.25 14.13 4.69
N MET A 105 30.96 14.04 4.39
CA MET A 105 30.16 12.84 4.64
C MET A 105 30.77 11.65 3.88
N ASP A 106 30.94 10.51 4.52
CA ASP A 106 31.56 9.33 3.92
C ASP A 106 30.84 8.01 4.25
N CYS A 107 29.85 8.05 5.12
CA CYS A 107 29.21 6.84 5.62
C CYS A 107 27.69 7.02 5.73
N ILE A 108 26.97 6.08 5.14
CA ILE A 108 25.56 5.80 5.40
C ILE A 108 25.48 4.41 6.00
N LYS A 109 24.70 4.27 7.08
CA LYS A 109 24.41 3.00 7.75
C LYS A 109 22.92 2.75 7.67
N ILE A 110 22.57 1.54 7.24
CA ILE A 110 21.19 1.09 7.14
C ILE A 110 21.04 -0.12 8.07
N THR A 111 20.04 -0.08 8.94
CA THR A 111 19.69 -1.19 9.82
C THR A 111 18.23 -1.52 9.59
N ILE A 112 17.97 -2.78 9.22
CA ILE A 112 16.62 -3.30 9.00
C ILE A 112 16.39 -4.39 10.04
N ASP A 113 15.47 -4.12 10.96
CA ASP A 113 14.98 -5.08 11.94
C ASP A 113 13.56 -5.48 11.55
N ALA A 114 13.44 -6.64 10.91
CA ALA A 114 12.16 -7.17 10.44
C ALA A 114 11.26 -7.63 11.60
N GLU A 115 11.84 -8.06 12.72
CA GLU A 115 11.06 -8.50 13.89
C GLU A 115 10.41 -7.31 14.59
N ALA A 116 11.15 -6.21 14.72
CA ALA A 116 10.65 -4.96 15.29
C ALA A 116 9.94 -4.04 14.27
N ASN A 117 9.82 -4.45 13.00
CA ASN A 117 9.33 -3.61 11.88
C ASN A 117 9.99 -2.22 11.84
N THR A 118 11.29 -2.16 12.10
CA THR A 118 12.04 -0.90 12.20
C THR A 118 13.12 -0.82 11.13
N VAL A 119 13.15 0.30 10.41
CA VAL A 119 14.22 0.64 9.48
C VAL A 119 14.88 1.94 9.95
N SER A 120 16.18 1.90 10.15
CA SER A 120 16.99 3.06 10.54
C SER A 120 17.99 3.39 9.45
N VAL A 121 17.97 4.64 8.99
CA VAL A 121 18.96 5.19 8.06
C VAL A 121 19.72 6.28 8.80
N TRP A 122 21.04 6.15 8.85
CA TRP A 122 21.92 7.09 9.53
C TRP A 122 23.02 7.53 8.56
N ASN A 123 23.35 8.81 8.56
CA ASN A 123 24.51 9.34 7.85
C ASN A 123 25.35 10.22 8.78
N ASN A 124 26.66 10.27 8.55
CA ASN A 124 27.52 11.25 9.19
C ASN A 124 27.53 12.58 8.44
N GLY A 125 28.47 13.46 8.80
CA GLY A 125 28.56 14.82 8.26
C GLY A 125 27.69 15.82 9.02
N LYS A 126 27.44 16.97 8.40
CA LYS A 126 26.57 18.01 8.95
C LYS A 126 25.15 17.48 9.15
N GLY A 127 24.66 17.59 10.37
CA GLY A 127 23.26 17.32 10.70
C GLY A 127 22.36 18.52 10.42
N ILE A 128 21.07 18.36 10.71
CA ILE A 128 20.08 19.43 10.66
C ILE A 128 20.35 20.41 11.83
N PRO A 129 20.40 21.73 11.60
CA PRO A 129 20.59 22.71 12.66
C PRO A 129 19.49 22.64 13.72
N VAL A 130 19.87 22.52 14.99
CA VAL A 130 18.92 22.52 16.12
C VAL A 130 18.73 23.96 16.60
N VAL A 131 18.00 24.74 15.80
CA VAL A 131 17.69 26.15 16.08
C VAL A 131 16.21 26.43 15.81
N GLU A 132 15.65 27.43 16.46
CA GLU A 132 14.29 27.89 16.20
C GLU A 132 14.23 28.73 14.92
N HIS A 133 13.30 28.39 14.03
CA HIS A 133 13.02 29.17 12.82
C HIS A 133 12.22 30.43 13.21
N LYS A 134 12.76 31.60 12.88
CA LYS A 134 12.23 32.89 13.39
C LYS A 134 10.81 33.20 12.94
N ASP A 135 10.43 32.75 11.75
CA ASP A 135 9.11 33.05 11.19
C ASP A 135 8.07 32.01 11.61
N GLU A 136 8.45 30.73 11.63
CA GLU A 136 7.56 29.59 11.91
C GLU A 136 7.45 29.27 13.41
N LYS A 137 8.27 29.92 14.27
CA LYS A 137 8.26 29.78 15.74
C LYS A 137 8.36 28.33 16.22
N MET A 138 9.16 27.52 15.52
CA MET A 138 9.40 26.10 15.82
C MET A 138 10.82 25.68 15.45
N PHE A 139 11.29 24.57 15.99
CA PHE A 139 12.62 24.02 15.68
C PHE A 139 12.70 23.53 14.24
N VAL A 140 13.80 23.83 13.55
CA VAL A 140 14.03 23.42 12.15
C VAL A 140 13.82 21.91 11.93
N PRO A 141 14.32 20.99 12.78
CA PRO A 141 14.06 19.55 12.60
C PRO A 141 12.59 19.12 12.69
N THR A 142 11.72 19.91 13.32
CA THR A 142 10.28 19.61 13.41
C THR A 142 9.50 20.20 12.23
N MET A 143 10.07 21.22 11.57
CA MET A 143 9.44 21.93 10.47
C MET A 143 9.50 21.16 9.16
N ILE A 144 10.58 20.42 8.93
CA ILE A 144 10.89 19.73 7.67
C ILE A 144 10.58 18.24 7.71
#